data_AF-A0A919BP45-F1
#
_entry.id   AF-A0A919BP45-F1
#
_cell.length_a   1.000
_cell.length_b   1.000
_cell.length_c   1.000
_cell.angle_alpha   90.00
_cell.angle_beta   90.00
_cell.angle_gamma   90.00
#
_symmetry.space_group_name_H-M   'P 1'
#
loop_
_entity.id
_entity.type
_entity.pdbx_description
1 polymer ?
#
loop_
_entity_poly.entity_id
_entity_poly.type
_entity_poly.pdbx_seq_one_letter_code
_entity_poly.pdbx_strand_id
1 'polypeptide(L)'
;MLKPFAKHMGTWGVVACASLGLLTGCSGGQDGDSWRQEQLRAPSPPPKSTSASPAAPTLTAGETVSVVTSPSDLLDIPGGFADITLVSIKAARTVTDSHTGSTVNAEPGKQFVCLEFKIKNTGETKFDTYPFAHADWTGKDGEVQGLGHVLAIECEDLGQQGDVFTNQPEPGPGQFVRGTIPLSVPSTQSGRIEFSDRADVPLVYVETSPLR
;
A
#
# COMPACT_ATOMS: atom_id res chain seq x y z
N MET A 1 -15.56 -47.67 -16.85
CA MET A 1 -14.44 -48.62 -16.76
C MET A 1 -13.17 -47.85 -16.40
N LEU A 2 -12.52 -48.24 -15.27
CA LEU A 2 -11.10 -48.10 -14.88
C LEU A 2 -10.41 -46.73 -15.04
N LYS A 3 -9.71 -46.11 -14.08
CA LYS A 3 -9.34 -46.30 -12.66
C LYS A 3 -8.66 -44.98 -12.21
N PRO A 4 -8.73 -44.55 -10.93
CA PRO A 4 -8.04 -43.35 -10.43
C PRO A 4 -6.59 -43.63 -9.99
N PHE A 5 -5.72 -42.62 -10.10
CA PHE A 5 -4.36 -42.63 -9.55
C PHE A 5 -4.33 -41.93 -8.18
N ALA A 6 -3.68 -42.59 -7.22
CA ALA A 6 -3.58 -42.16 -5.83
C ALA A 6 -2.14 -41.76 -5.46
N LYS A 7 -2.06 -40.91 -4.43
CA LYS A 7 -0.99 -40.71 -3.43
C LYS A 7 0.38 -40.21 -3.90
N HIS A 8 0.82 -39.11 -3.28
CA HIS A 8 2.04 -39.14 -2.47
C HIS A 8 1.95 -38.20 -1.26
N MET A 9 2.24 -38.78 -0.09
CA MET A 9 2.45 -38.13 1.20
C MET A 9 3.81 -37.42 1.21
N GLY A 10 3.90 -36.29 1.91
CA GLY A 10 5.16 -35.60 2.19
C GLY A 10 5.10 -34.86 3.53
N THR A 11 5.43 -35.59 4.59
CA THR A 11 5.60 -35.12 5.97
C THR A 11 6.86 -34.24 6.06
N TRP A 12 6.77 -33.04 6.64
CA TRP A 12 7.94 -32.25 7.00
C TRP A 12 7.96 -32.03 8.51
N GLY A 13 9.07 -32.48 9.11
CA GLY A 13 9.31 -32.50 10.55
C GLY A 13 9.73 -31.15 11.11
N VAL A 14 9.35 -30.94 12.36
CA VAL A 14 9.77 -29.85 13.23
C VAL A 14 11.16 -30.18 13.79
N VAL A 15 12.12 -29.26 13.70
CA VAL A 15 13.38 -29.32 14.46
C VAL A 15 13.48 -28.08 15.34
N ALA A 16 13.38 -28.31 16.64
CA ALA A 16 13.68 -27.33 17.69
C ALA A 16 15.13 -27.57 18.16
N CYS A 17 15.96 -26.54 18.12
CA CYS A 17 17.26 -26.53 18.80
C CYS A 17 17.19 -25.54 19.96
N ALA A 18 17.05 -26.07 21.18
CA ALA A 18 17.37 -25.36 22.41
C ALA A 18 18.76 -25.77 22.85
N SER A 19 19.63 -24.80 23.14
CA SER A 19 20.92 -25.02 23.79
C SER A 19 21.05 -24.07 24.97
N LEU A 20 20.84 -24.62 26.17
CA LEU A 20 21.34 -24.06 27.42
C LEU A 20 22.86 -24.32 27.51
N GLY A 21 23.61 -23.34 28.02
CA GLY A 21 25.01 -23.51 28.41
C GLY A 21 25.44 -22.40 29.37
N LEU A 22 25.50 -22.76 30.64
CA LEU A 22 25.74 -21.94 31.83
C LEU A 22 27.24 -21.97 32.23
N LEU A 23 27.69 -20.83 32.80
CA LEU A 23 28.59 -20.68 33.97
C LEU A 23 30.14 -20.77 33.85
N THR A 24 30.75 -19.68 34.37
CA THR A 24 31.78 -19.57 35.44
C THR A 24 33.30 -19.61 35.18
N GLY A 25 33.99 -18.68 35.88
CA GLY A 25 35.40 -18.74 36.32
C GLY A 25 36.34 -17.82 35.53
N CYS A 26 37.23 -16.99 36.08
CA CYS A 26 37.91 -16.99 37.38
C CYS A 26 38.26 -15.57 37.89
N SER A 27 38.48 -15.53 39.21
CA SER A 27 38.92 -14.45 40.09
C SER A 27 40.43 -14.15 39.97
N GLY A 28 40.83 -12.93 40.32
CA GLY A 28 42.05 -12.68 41.09
C GLY A 28 42.98 -11.60 40.56
N GLY A 29 43.32 -10.61 41.40
CA GLY A 29 44.51 -9.77 41.23
C GLY A 29 44.30 -8.30 41.63
N GLN A 30 45.13 -7.84 42.55
CA GLN A 30 44.99 -6.62 43.36
C GLN A 30 46.14 -5.63 43.04
N ASP A 31 45.80 -4.34 43.11
CA ASP A 31 46.62 -3.12 43.29
C ASP A 31 47.70 -2.68 42.28
N GLY A 32 47.64 -1.38 41.93
CA GLY A 32 48.82 -0.54 41.71
C GLY A 32 48.93 0.16 40.35
N ASP A 33 49.12 1.48 40.39
CA ASP A 33 49.60 2.38 39.33
C ASP A 33 48.58 2.79 38.24
N SER A 34 47.84 3.91 38.38
CA SER A 34 48.28 5.31 38.52
C SER A 34 49.01 5.87 37.30
N TRP A 35 48.21 6.50 36.45
CA TRP A 35 48.51 7.51 35.42
C TRP A 35 48.95 7.03 34.03
N ARG A 36 48.22 7.59 33.05
CA ARG A 36 48.60 7.85 31.66
C ARG A 36 48.09 6.84 30.62
N GLN A 37 46.82 6.99 30.23
CA GLN A 37 46.41 6.94 28.83
C GLN A 37 45.06 7.65 28.64
N GLU A 38 45.12 8.99 28.62
CA GLU A 38 44.06 9.83 28.07
C GLU A 38 44.16 9.74 26.54
N GLN A 39 43.64 8.65 25.98
CA GLN A 39 43.66 8.37 24.55
C GLN A 39 42.23 8.51 23.99
N LEU A 40 41.90 9.74 23.61
CA LEU A 40 40.99 10.14 22.53
C LEU A 40 39.83 9.17 22.24
N ARG A 41 38.81 9.19 23.11
CA ARG A 41 37.49 8.63 22.75
C ARG A 41 36.77 9.68 21.89
N ALA A 42 36.85 9.53 20.57
CA ALA A 42 36.00 10.27 19.65
C ALA A 42 34.53 10.09 20.07
N PRO A 43 33.71 11.16 20.07
CA PRO A 43 32.29 11.01 20.34
C PRO A 43 31.70 10.06 19.30
N SER A 44 31.06 8.98 19.78
CA SER A 44 30.26 8.11 18.93
C SER A 44 29.32 8.97 18.09
N PRO A 45 29.21 8.73 16.76
CA PRO A 45 28.22 9.44 15.97
C PRO A 45 26.85 9.22 16.61
N PRO A 46 25.99 10.26 16.69
CA PRO A 46 24.64 10.07 17.20
C PRO A 46 24.00 8.92 16.40
N PRO A 47 23.21 8.04 17.07
CA PRO A 47 22.46 7.03 16.34
C PRO A 47 21.72 7.75 15.21
N LYS A 48 21.93 7.27 13.97
CA LYS A 48 21.16 7.75 12.80
C LYS A 48 19.72 7.77 13.24
N SER A 49 19.15 8.97 13.35
CA SER A 49 17.72 9.14 13.46
C SER A 49 17.13 8.34 12.31
N THR A 50 16.49 7.23 12.62
CA THR A 50 15.57 6.59 11.69
C THR A 50 14.55 7.68 11.43
N SER A 51 14.73 8.40 10.32
CA SER A 51 13.78 9.38 9.87
C SER A 51 12.50 8.60 9.71
N ALA A 52 11.56 8.77 10.63
CA ALA A 52 10.21 8.34 10.43
C ALA A 52 9.81 8.94 9.09
N SER A 53 9.61 8.10 8.08
CA SER A 53 8.96 8.54 6.86
C SER A 53 7.68 9.24 7.31
N PRO A 54 7.41 10.50 6.89
CA PRO A 54 6.15 11.12 7.23
C PRO A 54 5.06 10.15 6.81
N ALA A 55 4.21 9.74 7.76
CA ALA A 55 3.09 8.88 7.44
C ALA A 55 2.28 9.58 6.35
N ALA A 56 2.03 8.89 5.23
CA ALA A 56 1.25 9.50 4.15
C ALA A 56 -0.12 9.97 4.67
N PRO A 57 -0.66 11.06 4.13
CA PRO A 57 -1.92 11.63 4.59
C PRO A 57 -3.10 10.70 4.29
N THR A 58 -4.05 10.66 5.22
CA THR A 58 -5.39 10.13 4.94
C THR A 58 -6.15 11.15 4.10
N LEU A 59 -6.81 10.68 3.04
CA LEU A 59 -7.58 11.47 2.11
C LEU A 59 -9.06 11.12 2.26
N THR A 60 -9.88 12.11 2.62
CA THR A 60 -11.34 11.95 2.70
C THR A 60 -12.05 12.61 1.51
N ALA A 61 -13.32 12.27 1.29
CA ALA A 61 -14.06 12.77 0.13
C ALA A 61 -14.20 14.31 0.16
N GLY A 62 -13.84 14.95 -0.95
CA GLY A 62 -13.76 16.41 -1.11
C GLY A 62 -12.40 17.01 -0.77
N GLU A 63 -11.50 16.27 -0.13
CA GLU A 63 -10.17 16.76 0.21
C GLU A 63 -9.20 16.63 -0.96
N THR A 64 -8.18 17.49 -0.94
CA THR A 64 -7.08 17.50 -1.91
C THR A 64 -5.76 17.53 -1.18
N VAL A 65 -4.81 16.71 -1.62
CA VAL A 65 -3.45 16.64 -1.09
C VAL A 65 -2.44 16.72 -2.22
N SER A 66 -1.34 17.44 -2.00
CA SER A 66 -0.23 17.48 -2.95
C SER A 66 0.72 16.32 -2.67
N VAL A 67 1.11 15.60 -3.71
CA VAL A 67 2.02 14.45 -3.64
C VAL A 67 3.25 14.67 -4.52
N VAL A 68 4.33 14.00 -4.14
CA VAL A 68 5.57 13.91 -4.92
C VAL A 68 5.85 12.44 -5.16
N THR A 69 6.10 12.06 -6.41
CA THR A 69 6.48 10.68 -6.76
C THR A 69 7.98 10.59 -7.01
N SER A 70 8.58 9.48 -6.58
CA SER A 70 9.99 9.20 -6.80
C SER A 70 10.28 8.94 -8.28
N PRO A 71 11.45 9.38 -8.80
CA PRO A 71 11.88 8.97 -10.14
C PRO A 71 12.19 7.47 -10.18
N SER A 72 12.06 6.88 -11.37
CA SER A 72 12.48 5.51 -11.66
C SER A 72 13.44 5.50 -12.87
N ASP A 73 14.74 5.41 -12.58
CA ASP A 73 15.78 5.31 -13.61
C ASP A 73 15.63 4.04 -14.47
N LEU A 74 15.12 2.95 -13.88
CA LEU A 74 14.91 1.68 -14.57
C LEU A 74 13.83 1.78 -15.66
N LEU A 75 12.80 2.58 -15.42
CA LEU A 75 11.66 2.74 -16.33
C LEU A 75 11.71 4.05 -17.13
N ASP A 76 12.77 4.85 -16.95
CA ASP A 76 12.90 6.20 -17.52
C ASP A 76 11.70 7.10 -17.19
N ILE A 77 11.22 7.00 -15.95
CA ILE A 77 10.10 7.80 -15.44
C ILE A 77 10.66 8.89 -14.52
N PRO A 78 10.51 10.18 -14.84
CA PRO A 78 10.94 11.26 -13.95
C PRO A 78 10.05 11.31 -12.71
N GLY A 79 10.57 11.91 -11.64
CA GLY A 79 9.75 12.24 -10.47
C GLY A 79 8.66 13.24 -10.83
N GLY A 80 7.51 13.13 -10.18
CA GLY A 80 6.31 13.89 -10.52
C GLY A 80 5.75 14.68 -9.34
N PHE A 81 4.95 15.70 -9.66
CA PHE A 81 4.20 16.50 -8.70
C PHE A 81 2.73 16.55 -9.12
N ALA A 82 1.82 16.27 -8.19
CA ALA A 82 0.39 16.33 -8.47
C ALA A 82 -0.43 16.72 -7.25
N ASP A 83 -1.59 17.34 -7.51
CA ASP A 83 -2.67 17.48 -6.54
C ASP A 83 -3.68 16.34 -6.75
N ILE A 84 -3.91 15.56 -5.69
CA ILE A 84 -4.81 14.41 -5.68
C ILE A 84 -6.06 14.77 -4.89
N THR A 85 -7.20 14.77 -5.55
CA THR A 85 -8.51 14.99 -4.92
C THR A 85 -9.28 13.67 -4.90
N LEU A 86 -9.72 13.21 -3.72
CA LEU A 86 -10.73 12.15 -3.62
C LEU A 86 -12.08 12.81 -3.80
N VAL A 87 -12.70 12.67 -4.97
CA VAL A 87 -13.99 13.29 -5.26
C VAL A 87 -15.10 12.59 -4.50
N SER A 88 -15.12 11.27 -4.52
CA SER A 88 -16.11 10.49 -3.80
C SER A 88 -15.63 9.07 -3.51
N ILE A 89 -16.22 8.45 -2.48
CA ILE A 89 -16.07 7.03 -2.16
C ILE A 89 -17.47 6.41 -2.05
N LYS A 90 -17.66 5.28 -2.71
CA LYS A 90 -18.89 4.48 -2.64
C LYS A 90 -18.54 3.04 -2.34
N ALA A 91 -19.38 2.37 -1.55
CA ALA A 91 -19.24 0.95 -1.29
C ALA A 91 -20.55 0.25 -1.64
N ALA A 92 -20.45 -0.95 -2.21
CA ALA A 92 -21.59 -1.77 -2.57
C ALA A 92 -21.27 -3.26 -2.48
N ARG A 93 -22.30 -4.09 -2.23
CA ARG A 93 -22.18 -5.56 -2.38
C ARG A 93 -22.45 -6.01 -3.81
N THR A 94 -23.15 -5.18 -4.57
CA THR A 94 -23.59 -5.45 -5.93
C THR A 94 -23.41 -4.20 -6.75
N VAL A 95 -22.87 -4.35 -7.95
CA VAL A 95 -22.73 -3.27 -8.93
C VAL A 95 -23.34 -3.74 -10.24
N THR A 96 -24.09 -2.87 -10.90
CA THR A 96 -24.74 -3.13 -12.18
C THR A 96 -24.02 -2.33 -13.25
N ASP A 97 -23.49 -3.06 -14.23
CA ASP A 97 -22.95 -2.47 -15.45
C ASP A 97 -24.08 -1.74 -16.19
N SER A 98 -23.90 -0.43 -16.37
CA SER A 98 -24.92 0.44 -16.95
C SER A 98 -25.12 0.20 -18.45
N HIS A 99 -24.12 -0.35 -19.13
CA HIS A 99 -24.12 -0.63 -20.56
C HIS A 99 -24.76 -1.97 -20.89
N THR A 100 -24.47 -3.01 -20.10
CA THR A 100 -24.99 -4.37 -20.33
C THR A 100 -26.21 -4.71 -19.48
N GLY A 101 -26.46 -3.96 -18.42
CA GLY A 101 -27.49 -4.27 -17.41
C GLY A 101 -27.14 -5.46 -16.53
N SER A 102 -25.91 -5.99 -16.63
CA SER A 102 -25.46 -7.15 -15.86
C SER A 102 -25.08 -6.75 -14.45
N THR A 103 -25.61 -7.45 -13.45
CA THR A 103 -25.22 -7.23 -12.04
C THR A 103 -24.10 -8.19 -11.64
N VAL A 104 -23.02 -7.61 -11.11
CA VAL A 104 -21.90 -8.32 -10.50
C VAL A 104 -22.05 -8.27 -8.98
N ASN A 105 -21.91 -9.43 -8.34
CA ASN A 105 -21.91 -9.54 -6.88
C ASN A 105 -20.46 -9.62 -6.38
N ALA A 106 -20.19 -8.97 -5.24
CA ALA A 106 -18.93 -9.16 -4.55
C ALA A 106 -18.82 -10.61 -4.05
N GLU A 107 -17.60 -11.14 -4.05
CA GLU A 107 -17.32 -12.46 -3.50
C GLU A 107 -17.72 -12.54 -2.01
N PRO A 108 -18.07 -13.73 -1.49
CA PRO A 108 -18.38 -13.89 -0.07
C PRO A 108 -17.28 -13.33 0.84
N GLY A 109 -17.66 -12.47 1.78
CA GLY A 109 -16.73 -11.80 2.70
C GLY A 109 -16.01 -10.57 2.12
N LYS A 110 -16.32 -10.18 0.87
CA LYS A 110 -15.83 -8.96 0.23
C LYS A 110 -16.96 -7.97 -0.04
N GLN A 111 -16.58 -6.75 -0.38
CA GLN A 111 -17.44 -5.70 -0.91
C GLN A 111 -16.66 -4.90 -1.95
N PHE A 112 -17.38 -4.27 -2.87
CA PHE A 112 -16.78 -3.29 -3.78
C PHE A 112 -16.64 -1.95 -3.06
N VAL A 113 -15.49 -1.30 -3.26
CA VAL A 113 -15.24 0.09 -2.94
C VAL A 113 -14.83 0.79 -4.23
N CYS A 114 -15.64 1.72 -4.68
CA CYS A 114 -15.34 2.56 -5.81
C CYS A 114 -14.81 3.92 -5.33
N LEU A 115 -13.57 4.23 -5.74
CA LEU A 115 -12.92 5.50 -5.45
C LEU A 115 -12.95 6.35 -6.71
N GLU A 116 -13.41 7.59 -6.59
CA GLU A 116 -13.37 8.54 -7.69
C GLU A 116 -12.31 9.60 -7.41
N PHE A 117 -11.28 9.63 -8.25
CA PHE A 117 -10.18 10.57 -8.12
C PHE A 117 -10.22 11.64 -9.19
N LYS A 118 -9.72 12.82 -8.83
CA LYS A 118 -9.22 13.81 -9.78
C LYS A 118 -7.75 14.04 -9.48
N ILE A 119 -6.89 13.86 -10.47
CA ILE A 119 -5.44 14.01 -10.36
C ILE A 119 -5.01 15.13 -11.29
N LYS A 120 -4.50 16.21 -10.73
CA LYS A 120 -3.98 17.36 -11.47
C LYS A 120 -2.46 17.37 -11.41
N ASN A 121 -1.81 17.36 -12.56
CA ASN A 121 -0.37 17.48 -12.64
C ASN A 121 0.06 18.94 -12.37
N THR A 122 0.91 19.13 -11.37
CA THR A 122 1.46 20.43 -10.96
C THR A 122 2.94 20.58 -11.29
N GLY A 123 3.56 19.56 -11.89
CA GLY A 123 4.94 19.55 -12.35
C GLY A 123 5.12 19.99 -13.81
N GLU A 124 6.32 19.76 -14.33
CA GLU A 124 6.77 20.23 -15.65
C GLU A 124 6.81 19.13 -16.73
N THR A 125 6.71 17.86 -16.33
CA THR A 125 6.64 16.69 -17.22
C THR A 125 5.27 16.03 -17.13
N LYS A 126 4.98 15.03 -17.98
CA LYS A 126 3.81 14.16 -17.76
C LYS A 126 3.92 13.48 -16.39
N PHE A 127 2.78 13.30 -15.73
CA PHE A 127 2.70 12.67 -14.42
C PHE A 127 2.27 11.21 -14.54
N ASP A 128 3.09 10.29 -14.02
CA ASP A 128 2.79 8.86 -13.95
C ASP A 128 1.62 8.62 -12.96
N THR A 129 0.48 8.19 -13.49
CA THR A 129 -0.71 7.90 -12.69
C THR A 129 -0.81 6.44 -12.26
N TYR A 130 0.15 5.59 -12.65
CA TYR A 130 0.22 4.18 -12.24
C TYR A 130 0.07 3.97 -10.72
N PRO A 131 0.69 4.75 -9.83
CA PRO A 131 0.54 4.59 -8.38
C PRO A 131 -0.91 4.58 -7.90
N PHE A 132 -1.81 5.26 -8.60
CA PHE A 132 -3.22 5.35 -8.22
C PHE A 132 -4.05 4.20 -8.76
N ALA A 133 -3.54 3.46 -9.74
CA ALA A 133 -4.14 2.21 -10.20
C ALA A 133 -3.78 1.03 -9.28
N HIS A 134 -2.65 1.11 -8.57
CA HIS A 134 -2.14 0.01 -7.77
C HIS A 134 -2.19 0.35 -6.28
N ALA A 135 -2.97 -0.41 -5.52
CA ALA A 135 -3.18 -0.15 -4.11
C ALA A 135 -3.12 -1.42 -3.28
N ASP A 136 -2.75 -1.25 -2.01
CA ASP A 136 -2.84 -2.29 -1.01
C ASP A 136 -3.94 -1.97 0.00
N TRP A 137 -4.67 -2.97 0.47
CA TRP A 137 -5.55 -2.82 1.60
C TRP A 137 -4.88 -3.35 2.86
N THR A 138 -4.89 -2.58 3.95
CA THR A 138 -4.44 -3.02 5.27
C THR A 138 -5.61 -3.03 6.25
N GLY A 139 -5.88 -4.19 6.86
CA GLY A 139 -6.92 -4.36 7.88
C GLY A 139 -6.54 -3.76 9.24
N LYS A 140 -7.53 -3.65 10.13
CA LYS A 140 -7.31 -3.22 11.53
C LYS A 140 -6.40 -4.16 12.31
N ASP A 141 -6.32 -5.41 11.89
CA ASP A 141 -5.42 -6.45 12.40
C ASP A 141 -4.01 -6.41 11.78
N GLY A 142 -3.77 -5.54 10.80
CA GLY A 142 -2.51 -5.42 10.08
C GLY A 142 -2.34 -6.41 8.92
N GLU A 143 -3.38 -7.18 8.56
CA GLU A 143 -3.35 -8.01 7.35
C GLU A 143 -3.26 -7.11 6.10
N VAL A 144 -2.29 -7.36 5.23
CA VAL A 144 -2.11 -6.63 3.97
C VAL A 144 -2.55 -7.49 2.79
N GLN A 145 -3.37 -6.92 1.92
CA GLN A 145 -3.85 -7.56 0.69
C GLN A 145 -3.64 -6.62 -0.50
N GLY A 146 -2.88 -7.07 -1.50
CA GLY A 146 -2.81 -6.39 -2.79
C GLY A 146 -4.17 -6.34 -3.47
N LEU A 147 -4.57 -5.15 -3.92
CA LEU A 147 -5.83 -4.93 -4.61
C LEU A 147 -5.60 -4.91 -6.12
N GLY A 148 -6.19 -5.89 -6.80
CA GLY A 148 -6.36 -5.83 -8.24
C GLY A 148 -7.60 -5.02 -8.62
N HIS A 149 -7.59 -4.42 -9.80
CA HIS A 149 -8.80 -3.85 -10.40
C HIS A 149 -9.83 -4.93 -10.70
N VAL A 150 -11.09 -4.61 -10.48
CA VAL A 150 -12.19 -5.42 -11.00
C VAL A 150 -12.55 -4.92 -12.39
N LEU A 151 -11.94 -5.52 -13.42
CA LEU A 151 -12.02 -5.08 -14.83
C LEU A 151 -13.42 -5.09 -15.46
N ALA A 152 -14.42 -5.64 -14.78
CA ALA A 152 -15.79 -5.80 -15.29
C ALA A 152 -16.81 -4.96 -14.52
N ILE A 153 -16.35 -3.97 -13.75
CA ILE A 153 -17.22 -3.14 -12.92
C ILE A 153 -16.98 -1.68 -13.26
N GLU A 154 -18.06 -1.01 -13.62
CA GLU A 154 -18.13 0.44 -13.71
C GLU A 154 -18.95 0.97 -12.52
N CYS A 155 -18.65 2.17 -12.01
CA CYS A 155 -19.21 2.68 -10.75
C CYS A 155 -20.30 3.74 -10.94
N GLU A 156 -20.81 3.89 -12.17
CA GLU A 156 -21.82 4.87 -12.60
C GLU A 156 -23.17 4.63 -11.92
N ASP A 157 -23.55 3.36 -11.70
CA ASP A 157 -24.78 3.00 -10.98
C ASP A 157 -24.74 3.42 -9.50
N LEU A 158 -23.54 3.60 -8.93
CA LEU A 158 -23.30 4.19 -7.61
C LEU A 158 -23.27 5.73 -7.63
N GLY A 159 -23.53 6.33 -8.80
CA GLY A 159 -23.57 7.76 -9.05
C GLY A 159 -22.19 8.41 -9.18
N GLN A 160 -21.12 7.63 -9.35
CA GLN A 160 -19.79 8.16 -9.64
C GLN A 160 -19.67 8.52 -11.12
N GLN A 161 -18.72 9.40 -11.42
CA GLN A 161 -18.51 9.91 -12.77
C GLN A 161 -17.05 9.73 -13.19
N GLY A 162 -16.86 9.45 -14.47
CA GLY A 162 -15.55 9.31 -15.11
C GLY A 162 -15.23 7.85 -15.40
N ASP A 163 -14.59 7.63 -16.55
CA ASP A 163 -14.25 6.28 -16.98
C ASP A 163 -13.26 5.64 -16.00
N VAL A 164 -13.12 4.32 -16.09
CA VAL A 164 -12.13 3.55 -15.32
C VAL A 164 -10.76 4.22 -15.45
N PHE A 165 -10.15 4.51 -14.30
CA PHE A 165 -8.97 5.36 -14.21
C PHE A 165 -7.77 4.81 -15.01
N THR A 166 -7.64 3.50 -15.14
CA THR A 166 -6.59 2.84 -15.93
C THR A 166 -6.65 3.12 -17.43
N ASN A 167 -7.82 3.57 -17.93
CA ASN A 167 -8.01 3.92 -19.33
C ASN A 167 -7.75 5.42 -19.58
N GLN A 168 -7.54 6.21 -18.53
CA GLN A 168 -7.27 7.63 -18.66
C GLN A 168 -5.82 7.86 -19.08
N PRO A 169 -5.56 8.81 -20.01
CA PRO A 169 -4.20 9.18 -20.36
C PRO A 169 -3.52 9.86 -19.18
N GLU A 170 -2.20 9.74 -19.05
CA GLU A 170 -1.43 10.50 -18.07
C GLU A 170 -1.55 12.02 -18.33
N PRO A 171 -1.82 12.84 -17.29
CA PRO A 171 -1.97 14.28 -17.46
C PRO A 171 -0.61 14.94 -17.73
N GLY A 172 -0.54 15.79 -18.75
CA GLY A 172 0.57 16.72 -18.96
C GLY A 172 0.56 17.91 -17.98
N PRO A 173 1.56 18.79 -18.02
CA PRO A 173 1.68 19.93 -17.10
C PRO A 173 0.42 20.79 -17.04
N GLY A 174 -0.10 21.02 -15.83
CA GLY A 174 -1.32 21.80 -15.57
C GLY A 174 -2.64 21.10 -15.95
N GLN A 175 -2.58 19.94 -16.60
CA GLN A 175 -3.76 19.14 -16.95
C GLN A 175 -4.22 18.32 -15.75
N PHE A 176 -5.48 17.87 -15.82
CA PHE A 176 -6.01 16.91 -14.86
C PHE A 176 -6.72 15.78 -15.57
N VAL A 177 -6.79 14.64 -14.89
CA VAL A 177 -7.61 13.49 -15.24
C VAL A 177 -8.58 13.20 -14.10
N ARG A 178 -9.74 12.64 -14.44
CA ARG A 178 -10.74 12.18 -13.48
C ARG A 178 -11.12 10.77 -13.86
N GLY A 179 -11.24 9.89 -12.90
CA GLY A 179 -11.67 8.53 -13.16
C GLY A 179 -11.98 7.76 -11.90
N THR A 180 -12.57 6.59 -12.10
CA THR A 180 -13.04 5.71 -11.05
C THR A 180 -12.15 4.48 -10.91
N ILE A 181 -12.00 4.00 -9.68
CA ILE A 181 -11.17 2.84 -9.34
C ILE A 181 -12.03 1.86 -8.54
N PRO A 182 -12.56 0.82 -9.20
CA PRO A 182 -13.28 -0.25 -8.52
C PRO A 182 -12.31 -1.22 -7.86
N LEU A 183 -12.44 -1.37 -6.54
CA LEU A 183 -11.60 -2.24 -5.72
C LEU A 183 -12.47 -3.24 -4.96
N SER A 184 -11.98 -4.48 -4.78
CA SER A 184 -12.63 -5.50 -3.96
C SER A 184 -11.90 -5.63 -2.63
N VAL A 185 -12.54 -5.21 -1.54
CA VAL A 185 -11.95 -5.19 -0.20
C VAL A 185 -12.71 -6.12 0.76
N PRO A 186 -12.08 -6.63 1.83
CA PRO A 186 -12.78 -7.34 2.90
C PRO A 186 -13.98 -6.56 3.46
N SER A 187 -15.11 -7.24 3.64
CA SER A 187 -16.32 -6.66 4.26
C SER A 187 -16.48 -7.06 5.72
N THR A 188 -15.49 -7.71 6.32
CA THR A 188 -15.54 -8.22 7.71
C THR A 188 -14.98 -7.25 8.72
N GLN A 189 -14.13 -6.31 8.30
CA GLN A 189 -13.50 -5.30 9.14
C GLN A 189 -13.22 -4.01 8.38
N SER A 190 -13.01 -2.91 9.10
CA SER A 190 -12.47 -1.70 8.51
C SER A 190 -10.99 -1.89 8.15
N GLY A 191 -10.51 -1.08 7.23
CA GLY A 191 -9.09 -1.03 6.88
C GLY A 191 -8.80 0.21 6.03
N ARG A 192 -7.57 0.35 5.60
CA ARG A 192 -7.09 1.47 4.77
C ARG A 192 -6.63 0.97 3.41
N ILE A 193 -6.96 1.70 2.35
CA ILE A 193 -6.41 1.52 1.02
C ILE A 193 -5.21 2.46 0.91
N GLU A 194 -4.02 1.91 0.73
CA GLU A 194 -2.74 2.60 0.61
C GLU A 194 -2.33 2.68 -0.86
N PHE A 195 -1.97 3.87 -1.32
CA PHE A 195 -1.39 4.10 -2.64
C PHE A 195 0.06 4.52 -2.45
N SER A 196 0.97 3.82 -3.13
CA SER A 196 2.40 4.05 -3.06
C SER A 196 2.97 4.25 -4.45
N ASP A 197 4.03 5.04 -4.56
CA ASP A 197 4.75 5.16 -5.82
C ASP A 197 5.49 3.85 -6.18
N ARG A 198 6.14 3.84 -7.34
CA ARG A 198 6.87 2.65 -7.82
C ARG A 198 8.11 2.28 -6.98
N ALA A 199 8.51 3.14 -6.05
CA ALA A 199 9.60 2.91 -5.09
C ALA A 199 9.05 2.52 -3.70
N ASP A 200 7.77 2.16 -3.63
CA ASP A 200 7.03 1.80 -2.41
C ASP A 200 6.99 2.94 -1.38
N VAL A 201 7.11 4.20 -1.83
CA VAL A 201 6.93 5.38 -0.97
C VAL A 201 5.44 5.67 -0.85
N PRO A 202 4.85 5.65 0.36
CA PRO A 202 3.44 5.93 0.53
C PRO A 202 3.08 7.35 0.10
N LEU A 203 2.01 7.48 -0.70
CA LEU A 203 1.52 8.76 -1.21
C LEU A 203 0.29 9.23 -0.44
N VAL A 204 -0.74 8.39 -0.36
CA VAL A 204 -2.02 8.70 0.30
C VAL A 204 -2.70 7.42 0.79
N TYR A 205 -3.60 7.57 1.76
CA TYR A 205 -4.49 6.50 2.22
C TYR A 205 -5.96 6.88 2.15
N VAL A 206 -6.84 5.91 1.90
CA VAL A 206 -8.29 6.09 2.01
C VAL A 206 -8.87 5.06 2.98
N GLU A 207 -9.59 5.53 4.01
CA GLU A 207 -10.23 4.65 4.99
C GLU A 207 -11.46 3.96 4.39
N THR A 208 -11.64 2.69 4.74
CA THR A 208 -12.77 1.86 4.33
C THR A 208 -13.47 1.25 5.53
N SER A 209 -14.76 0.98 5.40
CA SER A 209 -15.54 0.31 6.44
C SER A 209 -16.54 -0.68 5.82
N PRO A 210 -16.86 -1.77 6.54
CA PRO A 210 -17.92 -2.67 6.13
C PRO A 210 -19.25 -1.95 5.90
N LEU A 211 -19.96 -2.34 4.85
CA LEU A 211 -21.36 -1.97 4.67
C LEU A 211 -22.19 -2.51 5.85
N ARG A 212 -23.00 -1.63 6.43
CA ARG A 212 -23.95 -1.96 7.51
C ARG A 212 -25.19 -2.65 6.99
#